data_AF-A0A5C2CY51-F1
#
_entry.id   AF-A0A5C2CY51-F1
#
_cell.length_a   1.000
_cell.length_b   1.000
_cell.length_c   1.000
_cell.angle_alpha   90.00
_cell.angle_beta   90.00
_cell.angle_gamma   90.00
#
_symmetry.space_group_name_H-M   'P 1'
#
loop_
_entity.id
_entity.type
_entity.pdbx_description
1 polymer ?
#
loop_
_entity_poly.entity_id
_entity_poly.type
_entity_poly.pdbx_seq_one_letter_code
_entity_poly.pdbx_strand_id
1 'polypeptide(L)'
;MARLFSWKPALTFRGRKFKGLRGWAGKPAHPPLTDIPVAAYLLAAVFDAVSFFAGGDAGRDMFRAATYVIVAGAIVSLPTAATGFWDWLKSTQRGTQAWRTANAHMAAMVTVTLIVLVDVAIRLGQWDDGATGGVVFALSVAAALLVTVGAAYGGSLVYDYGFNVETAGDSPVWHESETDVYPGHKP
;
A
#
# COMPACT_ATOMS: atom_id res chain seq x y z
N MET A 1 -5.11 20.27 -34.23
CA MET A 1 -5.57 20.72 -32.90
C MET A 1 -5.00 19.69 -31.94
N ALA A 2 -4.10 20.06 -31.02
CA ALA A 2 -3.42 19.08 -30.19
C ALA A 2 -4.45 18.25 -29.39
N ARG A 3 -4.36 16.92 -29.47
CA ARG A 3 -5.17 16.03 -28.62
C ARG A 3 -4.75 16.18 -27.16
N LEU A 4 -5.55 16.90 -26.37
CA LEU A 4 -5.29 17.12 -24.94
C LEU A 4 -5.66 15.92 -24.05
N PHE A 5 -6.53 15.03 -24.53
CA PHE A 5 -7.05 13.90 -23.75
C PHE A 5 -7.04 12.61 -24.57
N SER A 6 -6.65 11.51 -23.92
CA SER A 6 -6.75 10.13 -24.44
C SER A 6 -7.58 9.30 -23.45
N TRP A 7 -8.82 8.97 -23.81
CA TRP A 7 -9.70 8.14 -23.00
C TRP A 7 -9.50 6.66 -23.37
N LYS A 8 -8.69 5.95 -22.58
CA LYS A 8 -8.37 4.53 -22.78
C LYS A 8 -9.01 3.64 -21.70
N PRO A 9 -9.41 2.39 -22.02
CA PRO A 9 -9.76 1.41 -20.99
C PRO A 9 -8.51 1.05 -20.17
N ALA A 10 -8.30 1.74 -19.05
CA ALA A 10 -7.10 1.56 -18.22
C ALA A 10 -6.95 0.13 -17.65
N LEU A 11 -8.08 -0.56 -17.51
CA LEU A 11 -8.23 -1.96 -17.10
C LEU A 11 -8.43 -2.87 -18.32
N THR A 12 -7.43 -2.97 -19.19
CA THR A 12 -7.43 -3.96 -20.27
C THR A 12 -6.71 -5.22 -19.83
N PHE A 13 -7.47 -6.30 -19.58
CA PHE A 13 -6.96 -7.63 -19.22
C PHE A 13 -6.83 -8.58 -20.42
N ARG A 14 -7.45 -8.25 -21.55
CA ARG A 14 -7.45 -9.07 -22.76
C ARG A 14 -6.01 -9.30 -23.23
N GLY A 15 -5.66 -10.57 -23.51
CA GLY A 15 -4.32 -10.96 -23.94
C GLY A 15 -3.26 -11.03 -22.82
N ARG A 16 -3.58 -10.63 -21.58
CA ARG A 16 -2.65 -10.75 -20.44
C ARG A 16 -2.79 -12.12 -19.80
N LYS A 17 -1.65 -12.78 -19.56
CA LYS A 17 -1.61 -14.03 -18.78
C LYS A 17 -2.01 -13.76 -17.34
N PHE A 18 -3.02 -14.46 -16.84
CA PHE A 18 -3.38 -14.47 -15.42
C PHE A 18 -2.35 -15.27 -14.61
N LYS A 19 -1.92 -14.75 -13.46
CA LYS A 19 -0.87 -15.31 -12.61
C LYS A 19 -1.37 -15.66 -11.20
N GLY A 20 -2.68 -15.81 -11.02
CA GLY A 20 -3.30 -16.08 -9.71
C GLY A 20 -3.32 -14.83 -8.83
N LEU A 21 -2.99 -14.97 -7.54
CA LEU A 21 -2.95 -13.86 -6.56
C LEU A 21 -2.00 -12.71 -6.94
N ARG A 22 -1.07 -12.95 -7.87
CA ARG A 22 -0.15 -11.92 -8.39
C ARG A 22 -0.84 -10.95 -9.35
N GLY A 23 -2.07 -11.25 -9.78
CA GLY A 23 -2.80 -10.48 -10.79
C GLY A 23 -2.46 -10.93 -12.22
N TRP A 24 -2.34 -9.97 -13.13
CA TRP A 24 -2.09 -10.21 -14.55
C TRP A 24 -0.69 -9.73 -14.94
N ALA A 25 -0.13 -10.27 -16.03
CA ALA A 25 1.12 -9.74 -16.60
C ALA A 25 1.02 -8.21 -16.81
N GLY A 26 1.96 -7.45 -16.24
CA GLY A 26 1.98 -5.98 -16.29
C GLY A 26 0.87 -5.25 -15.49
N LYS A 27 0.09 -5.99 -14.68
CA LYS A 27 -0.96 -5.46 -13.80
C LYS A 27 -0.93 -6.23 -12.47
N PRO A 28 0.07 -5.96 -11.61
CA PRO A 28 0.22 -6.67 -10.34
C PRO A 28 -0.92 -6.33 -9.38
N ALA A 29 -1.35 -7.31 -8.57
CA ALA A 29 -2.41 -7.11 -7.59
C ALA A 29 -1.94 -6.42 -6.30
N HIS A 30 -0.71 -6.71 -5.86
CA HIS A 30 -0.21 -6.26 -4.57
C HIS A 30 -0.06 -4.72 -4.47
N PRO A 31 0.64 -4.00 -5.38
CA PRO A 31 0.88 -2.56 -5.19
C PRO A 31 -0.39 -1.72 -5.03
N PRO A 32 -1.44 -1.86 -5.88
CA PRO A 32 -2.68 -1.10 -5.68
C PRO A 32 -3.39 -1.41 -4.35
N LEU A 33 -3.26 -2.63 -3.84
CA LEU A 33 -3.84 -2.98 -2.54
C LEU A 33 -3.11 -2.30 -1.38
N THR A 34 -1.81 -1.98 -1.52
CA THR A 34 -1.02 -1.32 -0.48
C THR A 34 -1.45 0.13 -0.21
N ASP A 35 -2.08 0.81 -1.17
CA ASP A 35 -2.48 2.22 -1.04
C ASP A 35 -3.41 2.41 0.17
N ILE A 36 -4.34 1.47 0.39
CA ILE A 36 -5.32 1.54 1.47
C ILE A 36 -4.66 1.43 2.86
N PRO A 37 -3.92 0.36 3.21
CA PRO A 37 -3.30 0.26 4.52
C PRO A 37 -2.23 1.34 4.76
N VAL A 38 -1.48 1.76 3.74
CA VAL A 38 -0.53 2.88 3.89
C VAL A 38 -1.26 4.16 4.29
N ALA A 39 -2.30 4.54 3.55
CA ALA A 39 -3.09 5.72 3.88
C ALA A 39 -3.77 5.58 5.24
N ALA A 40 -4.34 4.40 5.55
CA ALA A 40 -5.04 4.16 6.79
C ALA A 40 -4.13 4.32 8.02
N TYR A 41 -2.92 3.77 8.00
CA TYR A 41 -2.02 3.85 9.16
C TYR A 41 -1.43 5.26 9.34
N LEU A 42 -1.22 5.99 8.26
CA LEU A 42 -0.84 7.41 8.32
C LEU A 42 -1.97 8.27 8.89
N LEU A 43 -3.20 8.10 8.40
CA LEU A 43 -4.37 8.85 8.86
C LEU A 43 -4.73 8.51 10.31
N ALA A 44 -4.62 7.24 10.71
CA ALA A 44 -4.82 6.85 12.11
C ALA A 44 -3.87 7.62 13.03
N ALA A 45 -2.57 7.68 12.71
CA ALA A 45 -1.61 8.46 13.50
C ALA A 45 -1.92 9.95 13.55
N VAL A 46 -2.40 10.55 12.44
CA VAL A 46 -2.84 11.95 12.42
C VAL A 46 -4.05 12.17 13.34
N PHE A 47 -5.07 11.32 13.22
CA PHE A 47 -6.27 11.42 14.05
C PHE A 47 -5.97 11.18 15.53
N ASP A 48 -5.10 10.21 15.85
CA ASP A 48 -4.64 9.99 17.21
C ASP A 48 -3.82 11.15 17.76
N ALA A 49 -3.03 11.83 16.94
CA ALA A 49 -2.33 13.04 17.36
C ALA A 49 -3.34 14.14 17.73
N VAL A 50 -4.32 14.40 16.87
CA VAL A 50 -5.38 15.39 17.16
C VAL A 50 -6.14 14.99 18.41
N SER A 51 -6.49 13.72 18.54
CA SER A 51 -7.20 13.17 19.69
C SER A 51 -6.43 13.36 21.00
N PHE A 52 -5.15 12.99 21.02
CA PHE A 52 -4.26 13.07 22.17
C PHE A 52 -4.06 14.51 22.65
N PHE A 53 -3.93 15.47 21.73
CA PHE A 53 -3.68 16.88 22.08
C PHE A 53 -4.94 17.72 22.31
N ALA A 54 -6.06 17.42 21.65
CA ALA A 54 -7.30 18.19 21.80
C ALA A 54 -8.09 17.81 23.06
N GLY A 55 -8.18 16.51 23.37
CA GLY A 55 -9.02 16.01 24.46
C GLY A 55 -10.52 16.32 24.29
N GLY A 56 -11.32 16.07 25.34
CA GLY A 56 -12.77 16.32 25.34
C GLY A 56 -13.53 15.55 24.25
N ASP A 57 -14.66 16.10 23.82
CA ASP A 57 -15.52 15.47 22.80
C ASP A 57 -14.83 15.38 21.43
N ALA A 58 -14.13 16.45 21.02
CA ALA A 58 -13.37 16.47 19.78
C ALA A 58 -12.27 15.39 19.76
N GLY A 59 -11.58 15.20 20.89
CA GLY A 59 -10.57 14.15 21.01
C GLY A 59 -11.18 12.76 20.90
N ARG A 60 -12.30 12.52 21.60
CA ARG A 60 -13.05 11.26 21.51
C ARG A 60 -13.49 10.92 20.09
N ASP A 61 -14.00 11.90 19.35
CA ASP A 61 -14.42 11.70 17.96
C ASP A 61 -13.24 11.35 17.05
N MET A 62 -12.08 11.97 17.27
CA MET A 62 -10.87 11.66 16.51
C MET A 62 -10.30 10.28 16.88
N PHE A 63 -10.34 9.86 18.15
CA PHE A 63 -9.97 8.49 18.54
C PHE A 63 -10.85 7.44 17.84
N ARG A 64 -12.17 7.67 17.76
CA ARG A 64 -13.10 6.79 17.05
C ARG A 64 -12.81 6.75 15.56
N ALA A 65 -12.58 7.91 14.94
CA ALA A 65 -12.19 7.99 13.53
C ALA A 65 -10.88 7.23 13.25
N ALA A 66 -9.85 7.42 14.10
CA ALA A 66 -8.60 6.67 14.02
C ALA A 66 -8.83 5.16 14.12
N THR A 67 -9.68 4.74 15.07
CA THR A 67 -10.01 3.33 15.29
C THR A 67 -10.71 2.70 14.08
N TYR A 68 -11.68 3.38 13.47
CA TYR A 68 -12.34 2.86 12.26
C TYR A 68 -11.37 2.72 11.10
N VAL A 69 -10.53 3.73 10.87
CA VAL A 69 -9.58 3.75 9.75
C VAL A 69 -8.50 2.69 9.94
N ILE A 70 -7.91 2.55 11.14
CA ILE A 70 -6.87 1.55 11.37
C ILE A 70 -7.42 0.12 11.26
N VAL A 71 -8.66 -0.13 11.70
CA VAL A 71 -9.33 -1.44 11.54
C VAL A 71 -9.60 -1.72 10.06
N ALA A 72 -10.11 -0.76 9.30
CA ALA A 72 -10.29 -0.91 7.86
C ALA A 72 -8.97 -1.20 7.14
N GLY A 73 -7.90 -0.47 7.50
CA GLY A 73 -6.55 -0.73 7.03
C GLY A 73 -6.06 -2.14 7.37
N ALA A 74 -6.26 -2.60 8.60
CA ALA A 74 -5.89 -3.95 9.03
C ALA A 74 -6.62 -5.05 8.25
N ILE A 75 -7.91 -4.86 7.95
CA ILE A 75 -8.70 -5.80 7.13
C ILE A 75 -8.11 -5.88 5.71
N VAL A 76 -7.81 -4.75 5.08
CA VAL A 76 -7.25 -4.72 3.72
C VAL A 76 -5.78 -5.15 3.69
N SER A 77 -5.04 -5.04 4.80
CA SER A 77 -3.71 -5.62 4.93
C SER A 77 -3.70 -7.14 4.76
N LEU A 78 -4.81 -7.85 5.02
CA LEU A 78 -4.88 -9.31 4.83
C LEU A 78 -4.71 -9.73 3.35
N PRO A 79 -5.54 -9.28 2.40
CA PRO A 79 -5.31 -9.58 0.98
C PRO A 79 -4.02 -8.92 0.46
N THR A 80 -3.61 -7.77 0.99
CA THR A 80 -2.36 -7.12 0.63
C THR A 80 -1.16 -8.01 0.97
N ALA A 81 -1.08 -8.52 2.20
CA ALA A 81 -0.03 -9.43 2.64
C ALA A 81 -0.05 -10.76 1.87
N ALA A 82 -1.24 -11.31 1.61
CA ALA A 82 -1.38 -12.55 0.84
C ALA A 82 -0.84 -12.43 -0.60
N THR A 83 -1.20 -11.34 -1.28
CA THR A 83 -0.71 -11.06 -2.65
C THR A 83 0.79 -10.78 -2.67
N GLY A 84 1.30 -9.99 -1.72
CA GLY A 84 2.74 -9.68 -1.59
C GLY A 84 3.60 -10.89 -1.24
N PHE A 85 3.11 -11.76 -0.34
CA PHE A 85 3.78 -13.02 -0.02
C PHE A 85 3.87 -13.94 -1.25
N TRP A 86 2.82 -14.01 -2.06
CA TRP A 86 2.84 -14.80 -3.29
C TRP A 86 3.81 -14.25 -4.33
N ASP A 87 3.89 -12.91 -4.42
CA ASP A 87 4.87 -12.24 -5.26
C ASP A 87 6.31 -12.51 -4.82
N TRP A 88 6.59 -12.43 -3.52
CA TRP A 88 7.88 -12.85 -2.96
C TRP A 88 8.19 -14.30 -3.33
N LEU A 89 7.28 -15.23 -3.03
CA LEU A 89 7.48 -16.67 -3.23
C LEU A 89 7.74 -17.06 -4.69
N LYS A 90 7.09 -16.37 -5.64
CA LYS A 90 7.08 -16.77 -7.07
C LYS A 90 7.85 -15.85 -8.00
N SER A 91 8.33 -14.70 -7.54
CA SER A 91 8.97 -13.68 -8.40
C SER A 91 10.32 -13.21 -7.89
N THR A 92 10.76 -13.67 -6.72
CA THR A 92 12.10 -13.36 -6.20
C THR A 92 13.02 -14.58 -6.27
N GLN A 93 14.14 -14.45 -6.97
CA GLN A 93 15.18 -15.47 -6.97
C GLN A 93 16.09 -15.27 -5.75
N ARG A 94 16.30 -16.33 -4.97
CA ARG A 94 17.16 -16.30 -3.77
C ARG A 94 18.57 -15.82 -4.10
N GLY A 95 19.17 -15.07 -3.17
CA GLY A 95 20.54 -14.54 -3.29
C GLY A 95 20.67 -13.24 -4.10
N THR A 96 19.60 -12.79 -4.78
CA THR A 96 19.61 -11.53 -5.54
C THR A 96 19.42 -10.30 -4.64
N GLN A 97 19.80 -9.12 -5.12
CA GLN A 97 19.52 -7.84 -4.44
C GLN A 97 18.01 -7.59 -4.28
N ALA A 98 17.21 -7.91 -5.29
CA ALA A 98 15.75 -7.83 -5.22
C ALA A 98 15.19 -8.72 -4.10
N TRP A 99 15.69 -9.95 -3.94
CA TRP A 99 15.27 -10.84 -2.85
C TRP A 99 15.59 -10.28 -1.47
N ARG A 100 16.80 -9.72 -1.27
CA ARG A 100 17.17 -9.08 0.01
C ARG A 100 16.29 -7.85 0.31
N THR A 101 16.01 -7.03 -0.70
CA THR A 101 15.14 -5.85 -0.56
C THR A 101 13.70 -6.26 -0.25
N ALA A 102 13.19 -7.30 -0.91
CA ALA A 102 11.87 -7.86 -0.65
C ALA A 102 11.76 -8.45 0.77
N ASN A 103 12.83 -9.08 1.29
CA ASN A 103 12.87 -9.53 2.68
C ASN A 103 12.83 -8.34 3.67
N ALA A 104 13.58 -7.27 3.40
CA ALA A 104 13.58 -6.07 4.25
C ALA A 104 12.20 -5.40 4.27
N HIS A 105 11.57 -5.25 3.10
CA HIS A 105 10.19 -4.79 2.98
C HIS A 105 9.21 -5.68 3.77
N MET A 106 9.26 -6.99 3.55
CA MET A 106 8.38 -7.95 4.24
C MET A 106 8.57 -7.91 5.76
N ALA A 107 9.82 -7.85 6.25
CA ALA A 107 10.11 -7.74 7.66
C ALA A 107 9.48 -6.47 8.27
N ALA A 108 9.67 -5.31 7.61
CA ALA A 108 9.05 -4.07 8.05
C ALA A 108 7.51 -4.16 8.10
N MET A 109 6.88 -4.75 7.08
CA MET A 109 5.42 -4.86 7.01
C MET A 109 4.85 -5.87 8.01
N VAL A 110 5.57 -6.95 8.32
CA VAL A 110 5.21 -7.87 9.40
C VAL A 110 5.27 -7.16 10.76
N THR A 111 6.33 -6.37 11.01
CA THR A 111 6.43 -5.57 12.23
C THR A 111 5.28 -4.57 12.34
N VAL A 112 4.97 -3.82 11.28
CA VAL A 112 3.80 -2.92 11.25
C VAL A 112 2.52 -3.67 11.55
N THR A 113 2.32 -4.83 10.93
CA THR A 113 1.11 -5.66 11.15
C THR A 113 0.97 -6.04 12.62
N LEU A 114 2.05 -6.47 13.28
CA LEU A 114 2.03 -6.80 14.70
C LEU A 114 1.70 -5.59 15.58
N ILE A 115 2.31 -4.43 15.28
CA ILE A 115 2.01 -3.17 15.98
C ILE A 115 0.53 -2.83 15.84
N VAL A 116 -0.02 -2.88 14.62
CA VAL A 116 -1.41 -2.56 14.33
C VAL A 116 -2.37 -3.53 15.03
N LEU A 117 -2.06 -4.83 15.08
CA LEU A 117 -2.90 -5.81 15.78
C LEU A 117 -2.95 -5.53 17.30
N VAL A 118 -1.80 -5.21 17.90
CA VAL A 118 -1.72 -4.82 19.32
C VAL A 118 -2.47 -3.52 19.56
N ASP A 119 -2.28 -2.53 18.70
CA ASP A 119 -2.94 -1.23 18.77
C ASP A 119 -4.47 -1.36 18.68
N VAL A 120 -4.98 -2.11 17.70
CA VAL A 120 -6.41 -2.43 17.57
C VAL A 120 -6.94 -3.13 18.81
N ALA A 121 -6.21 -4.13 19.35
CA ALA A 121 -6.64 -4.84 20.55
C ALA A 121 -6.78 -3.90 21.76
N ILE A 122 -5.85 -2.96 21.94
CA ILE A 122 -5.90 -1.96 23.01
C ILE A 122 -7.08 -1.01 22.79
N ARG A 123 -7.27 -0.49 21.57
CA ARG A 123 -8.38 0.42 21.25
C ARG A 123 -9.75 -0.16 21.53
N LEU A 124 -9.94 -1.45 21.24
CA LEU A 124 -11.22 -2.14 21.51
C LEU A 124 -11.53 -2.20 23.01
N GLY A 125 -10.51 -2.28 23.86
CA GLY A 125 -10.67 -2.17 25.31
C GLY A 125 -10.88 -0.74 25.82
N GLN A 126 -10.39 0.26 25.08
CA GLN A 126 -10.46 1.69 25.42
C GLN A 126 -11.60 2.43 24.70
N TRP A 127 -12.53 1.70 24.09
CA TRP A 127 -13.55 2.29 23.20
C TRP A 127 -14.37 3.41 23.87
N ASP A 128 -14.60 3.27 25.18
CA ASP A 128 -15.40 4.21 25.97
C ASP A 128 -14.56 5.14 26.87
N ASP A 129 -13.23 5.03 26.85
CA ASP A 129 -12.30 5.78 27.72
C ASP A 129 -12.09 7.24 27.29
N GLY A 130 -12.70 7.66 26.17
CA GLY A 130 -12.64 9.04 25.66
C GLY A 130 -11.58 9.21 24.57
N ALA A 131 -10.53 9.97 24.87
CA ALA A 131 -9.49 10.34 23.91
C ALA A 131 -8.34 9.32 23.85
N THR A 132 -7.47 9.46 22.85
CA THR A 132 -6.33 8.55 22.62
C THR A 132 -5.38 8.55 23.82
N GLY A 133 -5.11 7.37 24.39
CA GLY A 133 -4.11 7.21 25.43
C GLY A 133 -2.68 7.19 24.89
N GLY A 134 -1.69 7.47 25.75
CA GLY A 134 -0.28 7.59 25.34
C GLY A 134 0.31 6.33 24.67
N VAL A 135 -0.14 5.13 25.07
CA VAL A 135 0.31 3.86 24.45
C VAL A 135 -0.20 3.75 23.01
N VAL A 136 -1.50 3.98 22.78
CA VAL A 136 -2.10 3.97 21.43
C VAL A 136 -1.47 5.04 20.54
N PHE A 137 -1.24 6.23 21.08
CA PHE A 137 -0.57 7.29 20.33
C PHE A 137 0.85 6.86 19.89
N ALA A 138 1.65 6.29 20.79
CA ALA A 138 2.99 5.82 20.48
C ALA A 138 2.99 4.70 19.42
N LEU A 139 2.08 3.73 19.54
CA LEU A 139 1.92 2.63 18.58
C LEU A 139 1.50 3.15 17.19
N SER A 140 0.58 4.11 17.14
CA SER A 140 0.12 4.72 15.90
C SER A 140 1.24 5.47 15.17
N VAL A 141 2.03 6.28 15.91
CA VAL A 141 3.20 6.97 15.35
C VAL A 141 4.24 5.95 14.86
N ALA A 142 4.51 4.90 15.63
CA ALA A 142 5.44 3.85 15.23
C ALA A 142 4.98 3.12 13.95
N ALA A 143 3.69 2.79 13.85
CA ALA A 143 3.09 2.19 12.65
C ALA A 143 3.22 3.13 11.44
N ALA A 144 2.92 4.42 11.59
CA ALA A 144 3.02 5.43 10.53
C ALA A 144 4.46 5.60 10.02
N LEU A 145 5.45 5.63 10.91
CA LEU A 145 6.85 5.73 10.51
C LEU A 145 7.34 4.46 9.82
N LEU A 146 7.07 3.29 10.39
CA LEU A 146 7.51 2.01 9.83
C LEU A 146 6.79 1.68 8.51
N VAL A 147 5.51 2.02 8.36
CA VAL A 147 4.81 1.84 7.09
C VAL A 147 5.42 2.71 6.00
N THR A 148 5.85 3.93 6.33
CA THR A 148 6.56 4.82 5.39
C THR A 148 7.89 4.22 4.96
N VAL A 149 8.68 3.69 5.90
CA VAL A 149 9.95 3.01 5.59
C VAL A 149 9.72 1.76 4.73
N GLY A 150 8.73 0.94 5.05
CA GLY A 150 8.42 -0.22 4.23
C GLY A 150 7.87 0.14 2.85
N ALA A 151 7.07 1.21 2.74
CA ALA A 151 6.61 1.74 1.46
C ALA A 151 7.78 2.21 0.60
N ALA A 152 8.83 2.80 1.19
CA ALA A 152 10.05 3.15 0.46
C ALA A 152 10.76 1.91 -0.13
N TYR A 153 10.92 0.83 0.64
CA TYR A 153 11.47 -0.43 0.11
C TYR A 153 10.58 -1.04 -0.99
N GLY A 154 9.25 -0.98 -0.82
CA GLY A 154 8.29 -1.41 -1.84
C GLY A 154 8.39 -0.58 -3.12
N GLY A 155 8.59 0.73 -2.96
CA GLY A 155 8.86 1.68 -4.04
C GLY A 155 10.12 1.31 -4.81
N SER A 156 11.25 1.03 -4.15
CA SER A 156 12.46 0.58 -4.84
C SER A 156 12.25 -0.72 -5.62
N LEU A 157 11.46 -1.67 -5.09
CA LEU A 157 11.14 -2.88 -5.85
C LEU A 157 10.41 -2.54 -7.16
N VAL A 158 9.39 -1.68 -7.11
CA VAL A 158 8.58 -1.35 -8.29
C VAL A 158 9.31 -0.42 -9.26
N TYR A 159 9.84 0.70 -8.76
CA TYR A 159 10.35 1.80 -9.58
C TYR A 159 11.83 1.63 -9.96
N ASP A 160 12.66 1.08 -9.07
CA ASP A 160 14.09 0.89 -9.37
C ASP A 160 14.35 -0.46 -10.05
N TYR A 161 13.64 -1.52 -9.64
CA TYR A 161 13.89 -2.88 -10.14
C TYR A 161 12.85 -3.38 -11.15
N GLY A 162 11.77 -2.63 -11.42
CA GLY A 162 10.72 -3.07 -12.32
C GLY A 162 9.99 -4.32 -11.85
N PHE A 163 9.89 -4.54 -10.53
CA PHE A 163 9.39 -5.79 -9.97
C PHE A 163 7.91 -6.03 -10.34
N ASN A 164 7.66 -7.10 -11.09
CA ASN A 164 6.34 -7.48 -11.63
C ASN A 164 5.65 -6.43 -12.53
N VAL A 165 6.36 -5.40 -12.98
CA VAL A 165 5.90 -4.40 -13.94
C VAL A 165 6.70 -4.51 -15.24
N GLU A 166 6.14 -3.99 -16.33
CA GLU A 166 6.85 -3.90 -17.61
C GLU A 166 7.61 -2.58 -17.64
N THR A 167 8.93 -2.63 -17.87
CA THR A 167 9.75 -1.43 -18.03
C THR A 167 9.48 -0.85 -19.42
N ALA A 168 8.92 0.36 -19.46
CA ALA A 168 8.79 1.10 -20.71
C ALA A 168 10.16 1.68 -21.07
N GLY A 169 10.90 1.00 -21.94
CA GLY A 169 12.10 1.55 -22.57
C GLY A 169 11.74 2.68 -23.54
N ASP A 170 12.15 2.58 -24.81
CA ASP A 170 11.69 3.50 -25.85
C ASP A 170 10.26 3.17 -26.32
N SER A 171 9.29 3.47 -25.46
CA SER A 171 7.88 3.20 -25.75
C SER A 171 7.29 4.30 -26.63
N PRO A 172 6.55 3.96 -27.73
CA PRO A 172 5.97 4.96 -28.63
C PRO A 172 4.90 5.84 -27.96
N VAL A 173 4.45 5.50 -26.75
CA VAL A 173 3.60 6.38 -25.92
C VAL A 173 4.29 7.68 -25.52
N TRP A 174 5.61 7.75 -25.63
CA TRP A 174 6.42 8.93 -25.33
C TRP A 174 6.82 9.73 -26.58
N HIS A 175 6.43 9.28 -27.77
CA HIS A 175 6.71 9.95 -29.04
C HIS A 175 5.55 10.87 -29.41
N GLU A 176 5.84 11.97 -30.11
CA GLU A 176 4.78 12.87 -30.61
C GLU A 176 3.90 12.13 -31.62
N SER A 177 2.60 12.05 -31.33
CA SER A 177 1.63 11.30 -32.12
C SER A 177 0.21 11.82 -31.90
N GLU A 178 -0.59 11.83 -32.97
CA GLU A 178 -2.05 12.08 -32.91
C GLU A 178 -2.86 10.78 -32.79
N THR A 179 -2.19 9.62 -32.79
CA THR A 179 -2.78 8.30 -32.59
C THR A 179 -2.46 7.75 -31.20
N ASP A 180 -3.50 7.32 -30.49
CA ASP A 180 -3.34 6.68 -29.19
C ASP A 180 -2.73 5.28 -29.35
N VAL A 181 -1.67 5.00 -28.58
CA VAL A 181 -1.09 3.66 -28.48
C VAL A 181 -1.77 2.90 -27.34
N TYR A 182 -2.51 1.84 -27.68
CA TYR A 182 -3.17 0.99 -26.68
C TYR A 182 -2.40 -0.33 -26.45
N PRO A 183 -2.45 -0.91 -25.22
CA PRO A 183 -1.83 -2.19 -24.93
C PRO A 183 -2.34 -3.29 -25.88
N GLY A 184 -1.41 -3.99 -26.56
CA GLY A 184 -1.72 -5.07 -27.50
C GLY A 184 -1.85 -4.65 -28.97
N HIS A 185 -1.85 -3.35 -29.29
CA HIS A 185 -1.51 -2.92 -30.65
C HIS A 185 -0.02 -3.23 -30.88
N LYS A 186 0.25 -4.19 -31.77
CA LYS A 186 1.58 -4.30 -32.37
C LYS A 186 1.65 -3.25 -33.49
N PRO A 187 2.81 -2.60 -33.69
CA PRO A 187 3.05 -1.88 -34.93
C PRO A 187 2.86 -2.81 -36.13
#